data_AF-A0A7V9RUJ2-F1
#
_entry.id   AF-A0A7V9RUJ2-F1
#
_cell.length_a   1.000
_cell.length_b   1.000
_cell.length_c   1.000
_cell.angle_alpha   90.00
_cell.angle_beta   90.00
_cell.angle_gamma   90.00
#
_symmetry.space_group_name_H-M   'P 1'
#
loop_
_entity.id
_entity.type
_entity.pdbx_description
1 polymer ?
#
loop_
_entity_poly.entity_id
_entity_poly.type
_entity_poly.pdbx_seq_one_letter_code
_entity_poly.pdbx_strand_id
1 'polypeptide(L)' 'ADVNTDVVAKVRLETMMLPFNQEIFPKNKFNLVDLEKQLIEYYLFGVASLKGYKLILRYQQENLKKLQQDEN' A
#
# COMPACT_ATOMS: atom_id res chain seq x y z
N ALA A 1 4.30 -13.22 16.97
CA ALA A 1 4.35 -14.43 16.12
C ALA A 1 5.02 -14.03 14.82
N ASP A 2 5.97 -14.84 14.34
CA ASP A 2 6.60 -14.58 13.05
C ASP A 2 5.63 -14.97 11.93
N VAL A 3 5.49 -14.11 10.93
CA VAL A 3 4.62 -14.36 9.78
C VAL A 3 5.35 -15.27 8.81
N ASN A 4 4.66 -16.30 8.28
CA ASN A 4 5.24 -17.17 7.27
C ASN A 4 5.48 -16.39 5.96
N THR A 5 6.75 -16.15 5.65
CA THR A 5 7.18 -15.35 4.50
C THR A 5 6.75 -15.94 3.15
N ASP A 6 6.71 -17.27 3.02
CA ASP A 6 6.32 -17.92 1.77
C ASP A 6 4.83 -17.74 1.47
N VAL A 7 4.00 -17.81 2.51
CA VAL A 7 2.56 -17.55 2.40
C VAL A 7 2.34 -16.10 1.97
N VAL A 8 3.00 -15.16 2.64
CA VAL A 8 2.82 -13.73 2.36
C VAL A 8 3.39 -13.31 1.02
N ALA A 9 4.50 -13.88 0.57
CA ALA A 9 5.05 -13.64 -0.76
C ALA A 9 4.07 -14.08 -1.86
N LYS A 10 3.44 -15.27 -1.71
CA LYS A 10 2.42 -15.75 -2.65
C LYS A 10 1.19 -14.83 -2.67
N VAL A 11 0.69 -14.43 -1.50
CA VAL A 11 -0.41 -13.46 -1.39
C VAL A 11 -0.04 -12.13 -2.06
N ARG A 12 1.21 -11.66 -1.88
CA ARG A 12 1.67 -10.41 -2.50
C ARG A 12 1.69 -10.49 -4.02
N LEU A 13 2.16 -11.61 -4.59
CA LEU A 13 2.17 -11.83 -6.04
C LEU A 13 0.77 -11.80 -6.64
N GLU A 14 -0.21 -12.45 -6.00
CA GLU A 14 -1.59 -12.40 -6.47
C GLU A 14 -2.19 -11.00 -6.33
N THR A 15 -1.99 -10.36 -5.17
CA THR A 15 -2.55 -9.03 -4.91
C THR A 15 -1.89 -7.92 -5.74
N MET A 16 -0.66 -8.08 -6.22
CA MET A 16 -0.05 -7.10 -7.15
C MET A 16 -0.72 -7.09 -8.52
N MET A 17 -1.40 -8.16 -8.91
CA MET A 17 -2.09 -8.21 -10.20
C MET A 17 -3.53 -7.71 -10.10
N LEU A 18 -4.09 -7.61 -8.89
CA LEU A 18 -5.47 -7.19 -8.67
C LEU A 18 -5.83 -5.83 -9.28
N PRO A 19 -4.98 -4.77 -9.20
CA PRO A 19 -5.32 -3.46 -9.77
C PRO A 19 -5.56 -3.47 -11.29
N PHE A 20 -5.06 -4.49 -11.98
CA PHE A 20 -5.25 -4.65 -13.42
C PHE A 20 -6.56 -5.38 -13.77
N ASN A 21 -7.19 -6.05 -12.81
CA ASN A 21 -8.47 -6.71 -13.01
C ASN A 21 -9.62 -5.68 -13.00
N GLN A 22 -10.10 -5.32 -14.19
CA GLN A 22 -11.15 -4.32 -14.36
C GLN A 22 -12.54 -4.78 -13.92
N GLU A 23 -12.76 -6.08 -13.71
CA GLU A 23 -14.02 -6.59 -13.13
C GLU A 23 -14.11 -6.24 -11.63
N ILE A 24 -12.96 -6.23 -10.94
CA ILE A 24 -12.85 -5.90 -9.52
C ILE A 24 -12.62 -4.40 -9.33
N PHE A 25 -11.70 -3.81 -10.12
CA PHE A 25 -11.31 -2.41 -10.05
C PHE A 25 -11.51 -1.72 -11.42
N PRO A 26 -12.75 -1.28 -11.73
CA PRO A 26 -13.03 -0.55 -12.95
C PRO A 26 -12.22 0.74 -13.07
N LYS A 27 -11.56 0.94 -14.21
CA LYS A 27 -10.68 2.11 -14.48
C LYS A 27 -11.39 3.47 -14.42
N ASN A 28 -12.72 3.49 -14.60
CA ASN A 28 -13.51 4.71 -14.49
C ASN A 28 -13.80 5.13 -13.05
N LYS A 29 -13.53 4.26 -12.07
CA LYS A 29 -13.73 4.51 -10.64
C LYS A 29 -12.43 4.56 -9.86
N PHE A 30 -11.44 3.76 -10.26
CA PHE A 30 -10.19 3.61 -9.54
C PHE A 30 -9.02 4.05 -10.43
N ASN A 31 -8.27 5.05 -9.97
CA ASN A 31 -6.99 5.40 -10.57
C ASN A 31 -5.98 4.29 -10.25
N LEU A 32 -5.31 3.77 -11.28
CA LEU A 32 -4.38 2.64 -11.14
C LEU A 32 -3.20 2.95 -10.22
N VAL A 33 -2.63 4.16 -10.32
CA VAL A 33 -1.46 4.56 -9.51
C VAL A 33 -1.85 4.67 -8.04
N ASP A 34 -2.99 5.31 -7.75
CA ASP A 34 -3.49 5.44 -6.38
C ASP A 34 -3.86 4.09 -5.77
N LEU A 35 -4.49 3.22 -6.57
CA LEU A 35 -4.86 1.87 -6.15
C LEU A 35 -3.63 1.01 -5.83
N GLU A 36 -2.62 1.00 -6.72
CA GLU A 36 -1.35 0.30 -6.48
C GLU A 36 -0.66 0.81 -5.22
N LYS A 37 -0.61 2.14 -5.03
CA LYS A 37 -0.06 2.74 -3.81
C LYS A 37 -0.76 2.22 -2.56
N GLN A 38 -2.09 2.16 -2.55
CA GLN A 38 -2.85 1.64 -1.41
C GLN A 38 -2.59 0.14 -1.16
N LEU A 39 -2.49 -0.69 -2.20
CA LEU A 39 -2.18 -2.11 -2.02
C LEU A 39 -0.75 -2.35 -1.52
N ILE A 40 0.21 -1.54 -1.96
CA ILE A 40 1.58 -1.57 -1.43
C ILE A 40 1.59 -1.17 0.05
N GLU A 41 0.87 -0.11 0.43
CA GLU A 41 0.75 0.30 1.84
C GLU A 41 0.09 -0.78 2.69
N TYR A 42 -0.99 -1.40 2.21
CA TYR A 42 -1.65 -2.53 2.87
C TYR A 42 -0.68 -3.69 3.11
N TYR A 43 0.10 -4.06 2.10
CA TYR A 43 1.14 -5.09 2.25
C TYR A 43 2.21 -4.70 3.27
N LEU A 44 2.73 -3.47 3.19
CA LEU A 44 3.75 -2.96 4.11
C LEU A 44 3.28 -3.03 5.57
N PHE A 45 2.04 -2.64 5.85
CA PHE A 45 1.48 -2.75 7.19
C PHE A 45 1.31 -4.20 7.66
N GLY A 46 1.02 -5.14 6.75
CA GLY A 46 0.89 -6.56 7.06
C GLY A 46 2.21 -7.25 7.41
N VAL A 47 3.35 -6.75 6.89
CA VAL A 47 4.69 -7.36 7.11
C VAL A 47 5.59 -6.56 8.03
N ALA A 48 5.22 -5.33 8.37
CA ALA A 48 6.07 -4.46 9.16
C ALA A 48 6.21 -4.95 10.61
N SER A 49 7.44 -4.93 11.12
CA SER A 49 7.68 -4.97 12.57
C SER A 49 7.11 -3.73 13.24
N LEU A 50 7.00 -3.73 14.57
CA LEU A 50 6.53 -2.55 15.32
C LEU A 50 7.37 -1.29 15.04
N LYS A 51 8.69 -1.45 14.81
CA LYS A 51 9.56 -0.34 14.40
C LYS A 51 9.24 0.12 12.98
N GLY A 52 9.02 -0.81 12.05
CA GLY A 52 8.62 -0.51 10.68
C GLY A 52 7.27 0.19 10.60
N TYR A 53 6.30 -0.24 11.41
CA TYR A 53 4.98 0.38 11.49
C TYR A 53 5.06 1.87 11.85
N LYS A 54 5.86 2.22 12.86
CA LYS A 54 6.12 3.62 13.25
C LYS A 54 6.77 4.41 12.11
N LEU A 55 7.65 3.78 11.34
CA LEU A 55 8.32 4.41 10.20
C LEU A 55 7.33 4.71 9.06
N ILE A 56 6.43 3.76 8.74
CA ILE A 56 5.37 3.96 7.74
C ILE A 56 4.50 5.16 8.13
N LEU A 57 4.01 5.20 9.38
CA LEU A 57 3.20 6.31 9.87
C LEU A 57 3.93 7.66 9.79
N ARG A 58 5.22 7.69 10.14
CA ARG A 58 6.03 8.91 10.06
C ARG A 58 6.09 9.43 8.62
N TYR A 59 6.38 8.56 7.65
CA TYR A 59 6.45 8.97 6.24
C TYR A 59 5.10 9.38 5.67
N GLN A 60 4.00 8.73 6.06
CA GLN A 60 2.66 9.18 5.68
C GLN A 60 2.39 10.61 6.20
N GLN A 61 2.74 10.89 7.45
CA GLN A 61 2.57 12.22 8.03
C GLN A 61 3.46 13.29 7.38
N GLU A 62 4.70 12.95 7.05
CA GLU A 62 5.62 13.84 6.31
C GLU A 62 5.09 14.16 4.90
N ASN A 63 4.57 13.16 4.19
CA ASN A 63 3.98 13.34 2.86
C ASN A 63 2.73 14.22 2.89
N LEU A 64 1.86 14.05 3.90
CA LEU A 64 0.69 14.89 4.09
C LEU A 64 1.07 16.36 4.32
N LYS A 65 2.12 16.62 5.12
CA LYS A 65 2.61 17.98 5.35
C LYS A 65 3.16 18.63 4.08
N LYS A 66 3.86 17.88 3.23
CA LYS A 66 4.39 18.38 1.95
C LYS A 66 3.27 18.78 0.99
N LEU A 67 2.25 17.93 0.85
CA LEU A 67 1.08 18.24 0.02
C LEU A 67 0.38 19.52 0.49
N GLN A 68 0.21 19.71 1.79
CA GLN A 68 -0.36 20.93 2.36
C GLN A 68 0.51 22.18 2.14
N GLN A 69 1.84 22.02 2.01
CA GLN A 69 2.74 23.13 1.72
C GLN A 69 2.72 23.52 0.23
N ASP A 70 2.53 22.55 -0.67
CA ASP A 70 2.45 22.79 -2.11
C ASP A 70 1.11 23.45 -2.53
N GLU A 71 0.07 23.34 -1.69
CA GLU A 71 -1.26 23.93 -1.90
C GLU A 71 -1.41 25.38 -1.36
N ASN A 72 -0.45 25.88 -0.58
CA ASN A 72 -0.44 27.23 0.00
C ASN A 72 0.53 28.18 -0.71
#